data_AF-A0A1Z9DZ14-F1
#
_entry.id   AF-A0A1Z9DZ14-F1
#
_cell.length_a   1.000
_cell.length_b   1.000
_cell.length_c   1.000
_cell.angle_alpha   90.00
_cell.angle_beta   90.00
_cell.angle_gamma   90.00
#
_symmetry.space_group_name_H-M   'P 1'
#
loop_
_entity.id
_entity.type
_entity.pdbx_description
1 polymer ?
#
loop_
_entity_poly.entity_id
_entity_poly.type
_entity_poly.pdbx_seq_one_letter_code
_entity_poly.pdbx_strand_id
1 'polypeptide(L)'
;MGACILCGKSAGFFYALHKNCYQHYQTVVTGLVELLEQQLATQPLATVCARMRTQVDALEFTAEASQRCYVKALEQYAALPKQPLQALPVTENWLACIQMLALDERMFVDPTLVQRQRNLPALRSLQAGQLPQFEATEQVAPATLESQETIWWVFRSGDLEQKNPAPKNWSIVAQLIDNLRPSKVNLVSQSLAQGALWLTDMAIHIVPEQGVSAHDSVRIDYADIYSCTPASGGVSVQLKHSTAVAQALHCEDGRLLYQFILEGLKRRELGRKQI
;
A
#
# COMPACT_ATOMS: atom_id res chain seq x y z
N MET A 1 7.87 -36.89 16.77
CA MET A 1 7.83 -36.98 15.29
C MET A 1 7.23 -35.69 14.77
N GLY A 2 7.82 -35.06 13.76
CA GLY A 2 7.26 -33.86 13.13
C GLY A 2 6.05 -34.21 12.27
N ALA A 3 5.03 -33.36 12.28
CA ALA A 3 3.90 -33.44 11.36
C ALA A 3 4.23 -32.70 10.06
N CYS A 4 3.74 -33.21 8.93
CA CYS A 4 3.83 -32.52 7.66
C CYS A 4 3.02 -31.24 7.70
N ILE A 5 3.63 -30.11 7.37
CA ILE A 5 2.93 -28.80 7.39
C ILE A 5 1.78 -28.71 6.36
N LEU A 6 1.78 -29.57 5.34
CA LEU A 6 0.75 -29.57 4.29
C LEU A 6 -0.45 -30.44 4.67
N CYS A 7 -0.22 -31.72 5.01
CA CYS A 7 -1.30 -32.69 5.24
C CYS A 7 -1.53 -33.03 6.73
N GLY A 8 -0.72 -32.53 7.66
CA GLY A 8 -0.81 -32.80 9.10
C GLY A 8 -0.40 -34.22 9.53
N LYS A 9 -0.12 -35.14 8.59
CA LYS A 9 0.30 -36.53 8.87
C LYS A 9 1.78 -36.60 9.25
N SER A 10 2.22 -37.66 9.95
CA SER A 10 3.61 -37.80 10.40
C SER A 10 4.61 -37.79 9.23
N ALA A 11 5.59 -36.88 9.27
CA ALA A 11 6.65 -36.73 8.26
C ALA A 11 8.01 -37.31 8.69
N GLY A 12 8.08 -37.88 9.90
CA GLY A 12 9.33 -38.38 10.50
C GLY A 12 9.99 -37.34 11.40
N PHE A 13 11.23 -37.59 11.84
CA PHE A 13 11.95 -36.68 12.76
C PHE A 13 12.72 -35.57 12.04
N PHE A 14 13.14 -35.79 10.79
CA PHE A 14 14.05 -34.89 10.07
C PHE A 14 13.39 -34.08 8.96
N TYR A 15 12.13 -34.37 8.60
CA TYR A 15 11.43 -33.70 7.50
C TYR A 15 10.20 -32.96 7.99
N ALA A 16 10.05 -31.70 7.56
CA ALA A 16 8.86 -30.90 7.78
C ALA A 16 7.76 -31.16 6.72
N LEU A 17 8.10 -31.81 5.61
CA LEU A 17 7.22 -32.01 4.45
C LEU A 17 7.42 -33.40 3.83
N HIS A 18 6.34 -34.05 3.38
CA HIS A 18 6.45 -35.18 2.46
C HIS A 18 6.78 -34.69 1.05
N LYS A 19 7.69 -35.39 0.34
CA LYS A 19 8.04 -35.09 -1.05
C LYS A 19 6.82 -35.05 -1.97
N ASN A 20 5.91 -36.02 -1.82
CA ASN A 20 4.70 -36.10 -2.65
C ASN A 20 3.74 -34.92 -2.36
N CYS A 21 3.54 -34.55 -1.10
CA CYS A 21 2.71 -33.39 -0.75
C CYS A 21 3.27 -32.09 -1.36
N TYR A 22 4.60 -31.91 -1.34
CA TYR A 22 5.22 -30.76 -1.97
C TYR A 22 5.05 -30.75 -3.50
N GLN A 23 5.19 -31.90 -4.16
CA GLN A 23 4.93 -32.01 -5.60
C GLN A 23 3.48 -31.69 -5.95
N HIS A 24 2.51 -32.25 -5.22
CA HIS A 24 1.09 -31.94 -5.42
C HIS A 24 0.77 -30.47 -5.18
N TYR A 25 1.36 -29.85 -4.15
CA TYR A 25 1.26 -28.42 -3.88
C TYR A 25 1.72 -27.60 -5.10
N GLN A 26 2.90 -27.90 -5.65
CA GLN A 26 3.42 -27.20 -6.82
C GLN A 26 2.52 -27.37 -8.05
N THR A 27 2.10 -28.60 -8.34
CA THR A 27 1.22 -28.89 -9.49
C THR A 27 -0.10 -28.16 -9.40
N VAL A 28 -0.74 -28.15 -8.22
CA VAL A 28 -2.01 -27.44 -8.05
C VAL A 28 -1.82 -25.94 -8.13
N VAL A 29 -0.77 -25.35 -7.54
CA VAL A 29 -0.51 -23.91 -7.69
C VAL A 29 -0.36 -23.53 -9.17
N THR A 30 0.40 -24.31 -9.96
CA THR A 30 0.52 -24.06 -11.40
C THR A 30 -0.83 -24.18 -12.12
N GLY A 31 -1.61 -25.22 -11.83
CA GLY A 31 -2.94 -25.41 -12.43
C GLY A 31 -3.93 -24.29 -12.07
N LEU A 32 -3.85 -23.75 -10.84
CA LEU A 32 -4.65 -22.60 -10.42
C LEU A 32 -4.26 -21.33 -11.17
N VAL A 33 -2.96 -21.09 -11.41
CA VAL A 33 -2.50 -19.94 -12.21
C VAL A 33 -3.02 -20.04 -13.64
N GLU A 34 -2.94 -21.21 -14.27
CA GLU A 34 -3.46 -21.44 -15.62
C GLU A 34 -4.99 -21.22 -15.68
N LEU A 35 -5.72 -21.66 -14.65
CA LEU A 35 -7.15 -21.42 -14.53
C LEU A 35 -7.47 -19.93 -14.45
N LEU A 36 -6.73 -19.18 -13.63
CA LEU A 36 -6.89 -17.72 -13.51
C LEU A 36 -6.58 -17.02 -14.84
N GLU A 37 -5.53 -17.41 -15.57
CA GLU A 37 -5.21 -16.87 -16.89
C GLU A 37 -6.33 -17.05 -17.90
N GLN A 38 -6.97 -18.23 -17.92
CA GLN A 38 -7.97 -18.56 -18.92
C GLN A 38 -9.37 -18.02 -18.58
N GLN A 39 -9.72 -17.96 -17.30
CA GLN A 39 -11.12 -17.86 -16.87
C GLN A 39 -11.43 -16.60 -16.07
N LEU A 40 -10.45 -15.93 -15.44
CA LEU A 40 -10.73 -14.78 -14.55
C LEU A 40 -11.40 -13.60 -15.27
N ALA A 41 -11.11 -13.41 -16.55
CA ALA A 41 -11.68 -12.33 -17.37
C ALA A 41 -13.01 -12.70 -18.04
N THR A 42 -13.31 -14.00 -18.20
CA THR A 42 -14.36 -14.47 -19.12
C THR A 42 -15.47 -15.24 -18.43
N GLN A 43 -15.22 -15.79 -17.24
CA GLN A 43 -16.17 -16.60 -16.49
C GLN A 43 -16.68 -15.87 -15.25
N PRO A 44 -17.88 -16.22 -14.74
CA PRO A 44 -18.35 -15.70 -13.47
C PRO A 44 -17.38 -16.05 -12.33
N LEU A 45 -17.09 -15.08 -11.48
CA LEU A 45 -16.14 -15.21 -10.37
C LEU A 45 -16.47 -16.39 -9.44
N ALA A 46 -17.75 -16.60 -9.14
CA ALA A 46 -18.20 -17.72 -8.31
C ALA A 46 -17.81 -19.09 -8.91
N THR A 47 -17.87 -19.23 -10.24
CA THR A 47 -17.47 -20.45 -10.95
C THR A 47 -15.96 -20.66 -10.87
N VAL A 48 -15.18 -19.58 -11.04
CA VAL A 48 -13.71 -19.60 -10.92
C VAL A 48 -13.31 -20.04 -9.50
N CYS A 49 -13.82 -19.36 -8.46
CA CYS A 49 -13.52 -19.70 -7.07
C CYS A 49 -13.98 -21.13 -6.71
N ALA A 50 -15.15 -21.58 -7.18
CA ALA A 50 -15.62 -22.93 -6.95
C ALA A 50 -14.67 -23.99 -7.55
N ARG A 51 -14.18 -23.77 -8.78
CA ARG A 51 -13.20 -24.67 -9.42
C ARG A 51 -11.87 -24.68 -8.68
N MET A 52 -11.39 -23.52 -8.22
CA MET A 52 -10.18 -23.44 -7.40
C MET A 52 -10.34 -24.25 -6.11
N ARG A 53 -11.49 -24.15 -5.43
CA ARG A 53 -11.82 -24.96 -4.25
C ARG A 53 -11.76 -26.45 -4.56
N THR A 54 -12.46 -26.91 -5.61
CA THR A 54 -12.46 -28.32 -6.00
C THR A 54 -11.05 -28.88 -6.26
N GLN A 55 -10.15 -28.11 -6.88
CA GLN A 55 -8.77 -28.57 -7.13
C GLN A 55 -7.95 -28.70 -5.85
N VAL A 56 -8.14 -27.80 -4.88
CA VAL A 56 -7.39 -27.79 -3.61
C VAL A 56 -7.98 -28.78 -2.60
N ASP A 57 -9.30 -28.90 -2.52
CA ASP A 57 -9.99 -29.82 -1.61
C ASP A 57 -9.63 -31.28 -1.88
N ALA A 58 -9.34 -31.61 -3.15
CA ALA A 58 -8.88 -32.94 -3.56
C ALA A 58 -7.52 -33.35 -2.96
N LEU A 59 -6.75 -32.42 -2.39
CA LEU A 59 -5.43 -32.68 -1.81
C LEU A 59 -5.49 -33.13 -0.34
N GLU A 60 -6.63 -32.98 0.34
CA GLU A 60 -6.79 -33.25 1.78
C GLU A 60 -5.73 -32.55 2.65
N PHE A 61 -5.35 -31.32 2.28
CA PHE A 61 -4.42 -30.51 3.04
C PHE A 61 -5.08 -29.85 4.26
N THR A 62 -4.26 -29.38 5.19
CA THR A 62 -4.72 -28.54 6.30
C THR A 62 -5.31 -27.23 5.76
N ALA A 63 -6.22 -26.62 6.52
CA ALA A 63 -6.87 -25.37 6.11
C ALA A 63 -5.86 -24.26 5.76
N GLU A 64 -4.80 -24.11 6.57
CA GLU A 64 -3.75 -23.12 6.33
C GLU A 64 -2.97 -23.42 5.03
N ALA A 65 -2.63 -24.69 4.78
CA ALA A 65 -1.93 -25.09 3.57
C ALA A 65 -2.81 -24.87 2.31
N SER A 66 -4.11 -25.14 2.40
CA SER A 66 -5.08 -24.86 1.33
C SER A 66 -5.17 -23.35 1.03
N GLN A 67 -5.24 -22.50 2.06
CA GLN A 67 -5.20 -21.05 1.89
C GLN A 67 -3.90 -20.58 1.23
N ARG A 68 -2.75 -21.15 1.62
CA ARG A 68 -1.45 -20.84 1.00
C ARG A 68 -1.39 -21.23 -0.48
N CYS A 69 -2.07 -22.31 -0.91
CA CYS A 69 -2.19 -22.63 -2.34
C CYS A 69 -2.85 -21.48 -3.12
N TYR A 70 -3.96 -20.95 -2.61
CA TYR A 70 -4.68 -19.85 -3.28
C TYR A 70 -3.85 -18.58 -3.31
N VAL A 71 -3.28 -18.17 -2.17
CA VAL A 71 -2.43 -16.98 -2.08
C VAL A 71 -1.26 -17.09 -3.06
N LYS A 72 -0.58 -18.24 -3.10
CA LYS A 72 0.56 -18.43 -3.98
C LYS A 72 0.18 -18.38 -5.46
N ALA A 73 -0.96 -18.93 -5.84
CA ALA A 73 -1.47 -18.84 -7.20
C ALA A 73 -1.81 -17.38 -7.58
N LEU A 74 -2.45 -16.62 -6.68
CA LEU A 74 -2.78 -15.22 -6.92
C LEU A 74 -1.53 -14.32 -7.05
N GLU A 75 -0.50 -14.56 -6.24
CA GLU A 75 0.80 -13.88 -6.36
C GLU A 75 1.49 -14.18 -7.70
N GLN A 76 1.55 -15.46 -8.08
CA GLN A 76 2.18 -15.86 -9.33
C GLN A 76 1.43 -15.30 -10.53
N TYR A 77 0.09 -15.29 -10.48
CA TYR A 77 -0.76 -14.65 -11.49
C TYR A 77 -0.47 -13.15 -11.61
N ALA A 78 -0.39 -12.44 -10.48
CA ALA A 78 -0.08 -11.00 -10.47
C ALA A 78 1.33 -10.69 -11.01
N ALA A 79 2.26 -11.62 -10.88
CA ALA A 79 3.64 -11.50 -11.35
C ALA A 79 3.86 -11.93 -12.82
N LEU A 80 2.80 -12.36 -13.53
CA LEU A 80 2.94 -12.82 -14.91
C LEU A 80 3.46 -11.71 -15.84
N PRO A 81 4.34 -12.02 -16.81
CA PRO A 81 4.94 -11.02 -17.72
C PRO A 81 3.93 -10.22 -18.53
N LYS A 82 2.76 -10.81 -18.80
CA LYS A 82 1.66 -10.18 -19.56
C LYS A 82 0.93 -9.09 -18.76
N GLN A 83 1.29 -8.88 -17.49
CA GLN A 83 0.65 -7.93 -16.57
C GLN A 83 -0.89 -8.04 -16.61
N PRO A 84 -1.47 -9.20 -16.26
CA PRO A 84 -2.91 -9.46 -16.44
C PRO A 84 -3.81 -8.46 -15.68
N LEU A 85 -3.30 -7.88 -14.60
CA LEU A 85 -3.97 -6.84 -13.79
C LEU A 85 -3.93 -5.45 -14.47
N GLN A 86 -3.55 -5.38 -15.75
CA GLN A 86 -3.67 -4.15 -16.54
C GLN A 86 -5.13 -3.80 -16.88
N ALA A 87 -6.04 -4.75 -16.91
CA ALA A 87 -7.46 -4.48 -17.15
C ALA A 87 -8.21 -4.28 -15.83
N LEU A 88 -9.02 -3.21 -15.73
CA LEU A 88 -9.81 -2.91 -14.52
C LEU A 88 -10.72 -4.08 -14.10
N PRO A 89 -11.53 -4.69 -15.00
CA PRO A 89 -12.41 -5.79 -14.61
C PRO A 89 -11.65 -7.01 -14.07
N VAL A 90 -10.44 -7.25 -14.61
CA VAL A 90 -9.58 -8.37 -14.17
C VAL A 90 -9.00 -8.08 -12.78
N THR A 91 -8.65 -6.82 -12.50
CA THR A 91 -8.15 -6.39 -11.18
C THR A 91 -9.24 -6.50 -10.12
N GLU A 92 -10.47 -6.06 -10.45
CA GLU A 92 -11.64 -6.18 -9.57
C GLU A 92 -11.97 -7.64 -9.28
N ASN A 93 -12.02 -8.49 -10.32
CA ASN A 93 -12.23 -9.93 -10.14
C ASN A 93 -11.13 -10.59 -9.31
N TRP A 94 -9.87 -10.17 -9.48
CA TRP A 94 -8.74 -10.67 -8.68
C TRP A 94 -8.86 -10.29 -7.21
N LEU A 95 -9.25 -9.04 -6.89
CA LEU A 95 -9.49 -8.59 -5.52
C LEU A 95 -10.71 -9.30 -4.91
N ALA A 96 -11.77 -9.49 -5.69
CA ALA A 96 -12.96 -10.19 -5.25
C ALA A 96 -12.71 -11.69 -5.02
N CYS A 97 -11.76 -12.32 -5.73
CA CYS A 97 -11.27 -13.67 -5.43
C CYS A 97 -10.74 -13.78 -3.99
N ILE A 98 -9.96 -12.78 -3.52
CA ILE A 98 -9.41 -12.76 -2.15
C ILE A 98 -10.54 -12.80 -1.12
N GLN A 99 -11.58 -11.99 -1.34
CA GLN A 99 -12.76 -11.93 -0.47
C GLN A 99 -13.58 -13.23 -0.52
N MET A 100 -13.89 -13.74 -1.72
CA MET A 100 -14.68 -14.96 -1.89
C MET A 100 -13.98 -16.21 -1.36
N LEU A 101 -12.65 -16.27 -1.40
CA LEU A 101 -11.86 -17.36 -0.84
C LEU A 101 -11.52 -17.14 0.64
N ALA A 102 -11.98 -16.04 1.25
CA ALA A 102 -11.73 -15.66 2.64
C ALA A 102 -10.24 -15.72 3.01
N LEU A 103 -9.40 -15.10 2.18
CA LEU A 103 -7.95 -15.06 2.38
C LEU A 103 -7.58 -13.84 3.23
N ASP A 104 -6.67 -14.03 4.19
CA ASP A 104 -6.07 -12.93 4.94
C ASP A 104 -4.94 -12.28 4.10
N GLU A 105 -4.98 -10.97 3.94
CA GLU A 105 -3.97 -10.18 3.21
C GLU A 105 -2.57 -10.36 3.81
N ARG A 106 -2.47 -10.69 5.11
CA ARG A 106 -1.19 -10.95 5.80
C ARG A 106 -0.50 -12.23 5.32
N MET A 107 -1.19 -13.11 4.61
CA MET A 107 -0.62 -14.33 4.06
C MET A 107 0.22 -14.09 2.79
N PHE A 108 0.07 -12.93 2.15
CA PHE A 108 0.85 -12.56 0.98
C PHE A 108 2.30 -12.25 1.40
N VAL A 109 3.26 -12.73 0.61
CA VAL A 109 4.70 -12.51 0.79
C VAL A 109 5.04 -11.04 0.60
N ASP A 110 4.41 -10.38 -0.36
CA ASP A 110 4.47 -8.93 -0.51
C ASP A 110 3.28 -8.28 0.22
N PRO A 111 3.51 -7.63 1.36
CA PRO A 111 2.44 -7.05 2.18
C PRO A 111 1.72 -5.89 1.48
N THR A 112 2.32 -5.31 0.43
CA THR A 112 1.75 -4.18 -0.31
C THR A 112 1.05 -4.58 -1.59
N LEU A 113 1.15 -5.85 -2.02
CA LEU A 113 0.63 -6.27 -3.33
C LEU A 113 -0.86 -6.00 -3.46
N VAL A 114 -1.66 -6.49 -2.51
CA VAL A 114 -3.12 -6.34 -2.53
C VAL A 114 -3.50 -4.86 -2.53
N GLN A 115 -2.85 -4.06 -1.69
CA GLN A 115 -3.10 -2.63 -1.61
C GLN A 115 -2.75 -1.89 -2.90
N ARG A 116 -1.62 -2.22 -3.55
CA ARG A 116 -1.25 -1.66 -4.85
C ARG A 116 -2.27 -2.00 -5.93
N GLN A 117 -2.82 -3.21 -5.94
CA GLN A 117 -3.86 -3.59 -6.90
C GLN A 117 -5.19 -2.87 -6.61
N ARG A 118 -5.55 -2.70 -5.34
CA ARG A 118 -6.74 -1.93 -4.90
C ARG A 118 -6.65 -0.46 -5.32
N ASN A 119 -5.46 0.13 -5.26
CA ASN A 119 -5.21 1.54 -5.57
C ASN A 119 -4.99 1.80 -7.07
N LEU A 120 -4.77 0.75 -7.87
CA LEU A 120 -4.45 0.86 -9.29
C LEU A 120 -5.54 1.56 -10.13
N PRO A 121 -6.85 1.33 -9.91
CA PRO A 121 -7.90 2.07 -10.61
C PRO A 121 -7.80 3.58 -10.39
N ALA A 122 -7.64 3.99 -9.13
CA ALA A 122 -7.53 5.41 -8.78
C ALA A 122 -6.31 6.07 -9.44
N LEU A 123 -5.18 5.37 -9.43
CA LEU A 123 -3.97 5.83 -10.09
C LEU A 123 -4.18 6.04 -11.61
N ARG A 124 -4.91 5.14 -12.27
CA ARG A 124 -5.21 5.26 -13.70
C ARG A 124 -6.17 6.40 -13.99
N SER A 125 -7.21 6.59 -13.17
CA SER A 125 -8.11 7.73 -13.30
C SER A 125 -7.33 9.04 -13.26
N LEU A 126 -6.42 9.20 -12.29
CA LEU A 126 -5.56 10.38 -12.19
C LEU A 126 -4.65 10.55 -13.41
N GLN A 127 -4.05 9.47 -13.90
CA GLN A 127 -3.23 9.50 -15.13
C GLN A 127 -4.04 9.91 -16.37
N ALA A 128 -5.34 9.58 -16.40
CA ALA A 128 -6.27 10.01 -17.43
C ALA A 128 -6.83 11.44 -17.19
N GLY A 129 -6.41 12.12 -16.12
CA GLY A 129 -6.90 13.45 -15.73
C GLY A 129 -8.31 13.44 -15.11
N GLN A 130 -8.79 12.27 -14.69
CA GLN A 130 -10.08 12.10 -14.02
C GLN A 130 -9.87 11.93 -12.52
N LEU A 131 -10.77 12.49 -11.70
CA LEU A 131 -10.76 12.20 -10.27
C LEU A 131 -11.38 10.82 -10.03
N PRO A 132 -10.74 9.98 -9.20
CA PRO A 132 -11.37 8.73 -8.78
C PRO A 132 -12.63 9.02 -7.95
N GLN A 133 -13.61 8.13 -8.05
CA GLN A 133 -14.76 8.18 -7.16
C GLN A 133 -14.29 7.78 -5.75
N PHE A 134 -14.51 8.67 -4.78
CA PHE A 134 -14.26 8.38 -3.39
C PHE A 134 -15.35 7.44 -2.87
N GLU A 135 -14.97 6.25 -2.44
CA GLU A 135 -15.85 5.39 -1.63
C GLU A 135 -15.79 5.87 -0.19
N ALA A 136 -16.96 6.25 0.35
CA ALA A 136 -17.09 6.71 1.72
C ALA A 136 -16.51 5.66 2.68
N THR A 137 -15.37 5.97 3.28
CA THR A 137 -14.76 5.14 4.31
C THR A 137 -15.51 5.39 5.62
N GLU A 138 -15.64 4.39 6.49
CA GLU A 138 -16.28 4.52 7.82
C GLU A 138 -15.55 5.49 8.78
N GLN A 139 -14.54 6.22 8.31
CA GLN A 139 -13.75 7.16 9.12
C GLN A 139 -14.49 8.48 9.32
N VAL A 140 -14.38 9.03 10.53
CA VAL A 140 -14.95 10.33 10.88
C VAL A 140 -14.18 11.43 10.14
N ALA A 141 -14.91 12.33 9.48
CA ALA A 141 -14.32 13.46 8.76
C ALA A 141 -13.43 14.33 9.68
N PRO A 142 -12.32 14.89 9.17
CA PRO A 142 -11.46 15.78 9.95
C PRO A 142 -12.24 16.98 10.50
N ALA A 143 -11.95 17.41 11.72
CA ALA A 143 -12.47 18.69 12.23
C ALA A 143 -11.95 19.90 11.43
N THR A 144 -10.81 19.76 10.76
CA THR A 144 -10.22 20.76 9.85
C THR A 144 -10.84 20.76 8.45
N LEU A 145 -11.74 19.83 8.14
CA LEU A 145 -12.37 19.77 6.83
C LEU A 145 -13.31 20.97 6.69
N GLU A 146 -13.04 21.84 5.72
CA GLU A 146 -13.94 22.96 5.47
C GLU A 146 -15.22 22.49 4.79
N SER A 147 -16.34 23.16 5.05
CA SER A 147 -17.65 22.79 4.49
C SER A 147 -17.73 22.83 2.95
N GLN A 148 -16.73 23.40 2.27
CA GLN A 148 -16.65 23.48 0.81
C GLN A 148 -15.63 22.47 0.21
N GLU A 149 -14.86 21.77 1.03
CA GLU A 149 -13.84 20.85 0.56
C GLU A 149 -14.45 19.54 0.04
N THR A 150 -13.97 19.10 -1.12
CA THR A 150 -14.38 17.83 -1.73
C THR A 150 -13.28 16.80 -1.50
N ILE A 151 -13.62 15.69 -0.84
CA ILE A 151 -12.68 14.60 -0.59
C ILE A 151 -12.42 13.85 -1.90
N TRP A 152 -11.14 13.67 -2.22
CA TRP A 152 -10.69 12.88 -3.36
C TRP A 152 -10.28 11.47 -2.96
N TRP A 153 -9.57 11.33 -1.84
CA TRP A 153 -9.02 10.05 -1.41
C TRP A 153 -8.66 10.04 0.06
N VAL A 154 -8.62 8.86 0.67
CA VAL A 154 -8.17 8.65 2.05
C VAL A 154 -7.22 7.47 2.10
N PHE A 155 -6.00 7.67 2.60
CA PHE A 155 -5.13 6.58 3.02
C PHE A 155 -5.35 6.30 4.50
N ARG A 156 -5.46 5.02 4.86
CA ARG A 156 -5.79 4.61 6.23
C ARG A 156 -4.72 4.96 7.25
N SER A 157 -3.46 5.01 6.80
CA SER A 157 -2.31 5.31 7.63
C SER A 157 -1.33 6.17 6.85
N GLY A 158 -0.77 7.14 7.54
CA GLY A 158 0.31 7.96 7.07
C GLY A 158 1.03 8.67 8.20
N ASP A 159 2.23 9.15 7.88
CA ASP A 159 3.11 9.85 8.81
C ASP A 159 3.72 11.05 8.10
N LEU A 160 3.73 12.21 8.76
CA LEU A 160 4.48 13.37 8.32
C LEU A 160 5.78 13.43 9.12
N GLU A 161 6.89 13.12 8.47
CA GLU A 161 8.21 13.20 9.05
C GLU A 161 8.93 14.48 8.65
N GLN A 162 9.79 14.98 9.54
CA GLN A 162 10.80 15.97 9.23
C GLN A 162 12.18 15.44 9.59
N LYS A 163 13.13 15.56 8.66
CA LYS A 163 14.52 15.18 8.90
C LYS A 163 15.28 16.35 9.49
N ASN A 164 15.58 16.26 10.78
CA ASN A 164 16.35 17.26 11.48
C ASN A 164 17.79 16.76 11.69
N PRO A 165 18.80 17.63 11.68
CA PRO A 165 20.15 17.24 12.06
C PRO A 165 20.12 16.69 13.50
N ALA A 166 20.79 15.56 13.70
CA ALA A 166 20.88 14.93 15.02
C ALA A 166 21.44 15.96 16.03
N PRO A 167 20.89 16.02 17.26
CA PRO A 167 21.49 16.84 18.30
C PRO A 167 22.93 16.39 18.51
N LYS A 168 23.90 17.29 18.26
CA LYS A 168 25.30 16.99 18.50
C LYS A 168 25.58 17.10 19.99
N ASN A 169 25.84 15.95 20.63
CA ASN A 169 26.45 15.95 21.96
C ASN A 169 27.89 16.47 21.83
N TRP A 170 28.15 17.66 22.36
CA TRP A 170 29.42 18.33 22.19
C TRP A 170 30.53 17.57 22.94
N SER A 171 31.62 17.24 22.23
CA SER A 171 32.88 16.81 22.84
C SER A 171 34.07 17.18 21.96
N ILE A 172 35.22 17.44 22.58
CA ILE A 172 36.48 17.76 21.89
C ILE A 172 36.88 16.64 20.91
N VAL A 173 36.64 15.39 21.29
CA VAL A 173 36.93 14.21 20.46
C VAL A 173 36.06 14.18 19.20
N ALA A 174 34.75 14.48 19.32
CA ALA A 174 33.84 14.55 18.18
C ALA A 174 34.23 15.66 17.19
N GLN A 175 34.71 16.81 17.69
CA GLN A 175 35.13 17.94 16.84
C GLN A 175 36.44 17.66 16.09
N LEU A 176 37.39 16.96 16.71
CA LEU A 176 38.62 16.49 16.04
C LEU A 176 38.29 15.46 14.95
N ILE A 177 37.38 14.52 15.22
CA ILE A 177 36.95 13.51 14.24
C ILE A 177 36.20 14.15 13.07
N ASP A 178 35.27 15.08 13.32
CA ASP A 178 34.51 15.79 12.29
C ASP A 178 35.42 16.66 11.38
N ASN A 179 36.51 17.21 11.92
CA ASN A 179 37.49 17.97 11.13
C ASN A 179 38.43 17.08 10.31
N LEU A 180 38.71 15.85 10.78
CA LEU A 180 39.54 14.87 10.07
C LEU A 180 38.76 14.06 9.05
N ARG A 181 37.44 13.92 9.23
CA ARG A 181 36.51 13.34 8.25
C ARG A 181 35.26 14.23 8.24
N PRO A 182 34.99 14.99 7.16
CA PRO A 182 33.69 15.65 7.03
C PRO A 182 32.61 14.58 7.10
N SER A 183 31.92 14.52 8.25
CA SER A 183 30.89 13.52 8.49
C SER A 183 29.70 13.83 7.60
N LYS A 184 29.12 12.80 6.98
CA LYS A 184 27.77 12.92 6.42
C LYS A 184 26.87 13.38 7.56
N VAL A 185 26.12 14.45 7.35
CA VAL A 185 25.18 14.98 8.34
C VAL A 185 24.27 13.84 8.79
N ASN A 186 24.39 13.44 10.06
CA ASN A 186 23.48 12.49 10.66
C ASN A 186 22.12 13.17 10.81
N LEU A 187 21.14 12.71 10.05
CA LEU A 187 19.77 13.20 10.12
C LEU A 187 18.95 12.22 10.96
N VAL A 188 18.12 12.76 11.85
CA VAL A 188 17.12 12.02 12.62
C VAL A 188 15.76 12.38 12.04
N SER A 189 14.98 11.36 11.68
CA SER A 189 13.57 11.54 11.34
C SER A 189 12.78 11.78 12.63
N GLN A 190 12.03 12.88 12.65
CA GLN A 190 11.05 13.18 13.70
C GLN A 190 9.66 13.13 13.07
N SER A 191 8.77 12.29 13.60
CA SER A 191 7.36 12.32 13.24
C SER A 191 6.70 13.58 13.84
N LEU A 192 6.00 14.33 12.98
CA LEU A 192 5.25 15.53 13.32
C LEU A 192 3.76 15.22 13.50
N ALA A 193 3.23 14.27 12.73
CA ALA A 193 1.84 13.84 12.83
C ALA A 193 1.67 12.43 12.23
N GLN A 194 0.85 11.60 12.88
CA GLN A 194 0.52 10.25 12.43
C GLN A 194 -0.99 10.06 12.42
N GLY A 195 -1.49 9.37 11.39
CA GLY A 195 -2.92 9.08 11.28
C GLY A 195 -3.38 8.82 9.86
N ALA A 196 -4.68 8.92 9.61
CA ALA A 196 -5.23 8.81 8.27
C ALA A 196 -4.89 10.05 7.44
N LEU A 197 -4.46 9.85 6.19
CA LEU A 197 -4.17 10.93 5.24
C LEU A 197 -5.39 11.17 4.35
N TRP A 198 -6.02 12.32 4.49
CA TRP A 198 -7.16 12.74 3.68
C TRP A 198 -6.70 13.73 2.62
N LEU A 199 -7.03 13.46 1.38
CA LEU A 199 -6.72 14.31 0.24
C LEU A 199 -8.01 14.97 -0.23
N THR A 200 -8.03 16.29 -0.26
CA THR A 200 -9.16 17.08 -0.76
C THR A 200 -8.76 17.83 -2.03
N ASP A 201 -9.63 18.68 -2.55
CA ASP A 201 -9.31 19.61 -3.61
C ASP A 201 -8.48 20.82 -3.17
N MET A 202 -8.39 21.07 -1.86
CA MET A 202 -7.70 22.24 -1.29
C MET A 202 -6.42 21.88 -0.54
N ALA A 203 -6.42 20.75 0.17
CA ALA A 203 -5.39 20.43 1.14
C ALA A 203 -5.18 18.93 1.37
N ILE A 204 -4.09 18.63 2.08
CA ILE A 204 -3.80 17.32 2.66
C ILE A 204 -4.04 17.44 4.16
N HIS A 205 -4.88 16.57 4.71
CA HIS A 205 -5.12 16.51 6.15
C HIS A 205 -4.55 15.21 6.73
N ILE A 206 -3.94 15.31 7.90
CA ILE A 206 -3.48 14.17 8.70
C ILE A 206 -4.36 14.12 9.93
N VAL A 207 -5.22 13.10 9.99
CA VAL A 207 -6.20 12.94 11.04
C VAL A 207 -5.74 11.83 11.98
N PRO A 208 -5.39 12.16 13.24
CA PRO A 208 -4.92 11.15 14.18
C PRO A 208 -6.02 10.12 14.51
N GLU A 209 -5.61 8.93 14.94
CA GLU A 209 -6.55 7.87 15.33
C GLU A 209 -7.47 8.32 16.48
N GLN A 210 -8.68 7.75 16.52
CA GLN A 210 -9.71 8.10 17.51
C GLN A 210 -9.16 7.98 18.95
N GLY A 211 -9.22 9.08 19.72
CA GLY A 211 -8.73 9.15 21.09
C GLY A 211 -7.59 10.16 21.31
N VAL A 212 -6.98 10.65 20.23
CA VAL A 212 -6.10 11.82 20.23
C VAL A 212 -6.96 13.07 19.96
N SER A 213 -6.62 14.20 20.58
CA SER A 213 -7.40 15.44 20.45
C SER A 213 -7.51 15.86 18.98
N ALA A 214 -8.71 16.26 18.54
CA ALA A 214 -8.92 16.82 17.19
C ALA A 214 -8.06 18.06 16.89
N HIS A 215 -7.45 18.66 17.92
CA HIS A 215 -6.48 19.75 17.81
C HIS A 215 -5.11 19.34 17.26
N ASP A 216 -4.81 18.03 17.16
CA ASP A 216 -3.54 17.53 16.64
C ASP A 216 -3.59 17.19 15.13
N SER A 217 -4.70 17.48 14.45
CA SER A 217 -4.79 17.30 13.00
C SER A 217 -3.95 18.33 12.26
N VAL A 218 -3.09 17.87 11.35
CA VAL A 218 -2.26 18.75 10.52
C VAL A 218 -2.93 18.96 9.18
N ARG A 219 -2.98 20.22 8.72
CA ARG A 219 -3.45 20.62 7.40
C ARG A 219 -2.29 21.20 6.60
N ILE A 220 -2.10 20.72 5.38
CA ILE A 220 -1.13 21.26 4.42
C ILE A 220 -1.89 21.69 3.17
N ASP A 221 -2.07 22.99 2.99
CA ASP A 221 -2.69 23.52 1.78
C ASP A 221 -1.79 23.28 0.57
N TYR A 222 -2.37 22.87 -0.56
CA TYR A 222 -1.63 22.86 -1.85
C TYR A 222 -1.10 24.26 -2.19
N ALA A 223 -1.69 25.30 -1.58
CA ALA A 223 -1.22 26.66 -1.68
C ALA A 223 0.22 26.85 -1.16
N ASP A 224 0.60 26.09 -0.14
CA ASP A 224 1.85 26.26 0.60
C ASP A 224 2.96 25.34 0.12
N ILE A 225 2.61 24.31 -0.66
CA ILE A 225 3.58 23.43 -1.29
C ILE A 225 4.33 24.21 -2.39
N TYR A 226 5.65 24.29 -2.26
CA TYR A 226 6.56 24.86 -3.25
C TYR A 226 7.03 23.81 -4.25
N SER A 227 7.42 22.64 -3.75
CA SER A 227 7.87 21.51 -4.56
C SER A 227 7.50 20.20 -3.89
N CYS A 228 7.35 19.14 -4.68
CA CYS A 228 7.20 17.78 -4.18
C CYS A 228 8.00 16.81 -5.05
N THR A 229 8.56 15.76 -4.44
CA THR A 229 9.31 14.71 -5.13
C THR A 229 8.98 13.33 -4.56
N PRO A 230 9.00 12.26 -5.37
CA PRO A 230 8.83 10.91 -4.85
C PRO A 230 9.91 10.55 -3.82
N ALA A 231 9.51 9.92 -2.72
CA ALA A 231 10.41 9.44 -1.67
C ALA A 231 10.16 7.95 -1.39
N SER A 232 11.10 7.30 -0.67
CA SER A 232 10.92 5.90 -0.27
C SER A 232 9.70 5.77 0.64
N GLY A 233 8.65 5.09 0.16
CA GLY A 233 7.41 4.90 0.93
C GLY A 233 6.58 6.17 1.11
N GLY A 234 6.69 7.16 0.22
CA GLY A 234 5.99 8.43 0.40
C GLY A 234 6.32 9.52 -0.61
N VAL A 235 6.09 10.77 -0.21
CA VAL A 235 6.36 11.98 -1.00
C VAL A 235 7.07 13.00 -0.12
N SER A 236 8.21 13.49 -0.58
CA SER A 236 8.87 14.64 0.03
C SER A 236 8.17 15.90 -0.43
N VAL A 237 7.77 16.76 0.50
CA VAL A 237 7.14 18.07 0.24
C VAL A 237 7.98 19.19 0.85
N GLN A 238 8.17 20.26 0.10
CA GLN A 238 8.82 21.48 0.58
C GLN A 238 7.77 22.58 0.67
N LEU A 239 7.58 23.16 1.85
CA LEU A 239 6.61 24.23 2.09
C LEU A 239 7.27 25.60 1.94
N LYS A 240 6.54 26.58 1.39
CA LYS A 240 7.01 27.95 1.15
C LYS A 240 7.46 28.68 2.40
N HIS A 241 6.81 28.41 3.53
CA HIS A 241 7.09 29.06 4.81
C HIS A 241 8.11 28.29 5.65
N SER A 242 8.50 27.07 5.24
CA SER A 242 9.51 26.28 5.94
C SER A 242 10.92 26.68 5.51
N THR A 243 11.75 27.05 6.48
CA THR A 243 13.17 27.32 6.25
C THR A 243 13.89 26.02 5.90
N ALA A 244 14.03 25.74 4.60
CA ALA A 244 14.96 24.78 3.99
C ALA A 244 14.82 23.28 4.31
N VAL A 245 13.98 22.83 5.25
CA VAL A 245 13.85 21.40 5.58
C VAL A 245 12.62 20.80 4.93
N ALA A 246 12.83 19.88 4.00
CA ALA A 246 11.74 19.12 3.40
C ALA A 246 11.09 18.19 4.43
N GLN A 247 9.77 18.12 4.39
CA GLN A 247 8.98 17.14 5.14
C GLN A 247 8.69 15.95 4.23
N ALA A 248 8.48 14.77 4.80
CA ALA A 248 8.15 13.55 4.06
C ALA A 248 6.80 13.02 4.53
N LEU A 249 5.84 12.94 3.61
CA LEU A 249 4.57 12.27 3.80
C LEU A 249 4.72 10.80 3.44
N HIS A 250 4.70 9.93 4.45
CA HIS A 250 4.76 8.48 4.28
C HIS A 250 3.36 7.89 4.27
N CYS A 251 3.13 6.91 3.39
CA CYS A 251 1.89 6.15 3.32
C CYS A 251 2.12 4.79 2.64
N GLU A 252 1.07 3.96 2.62
CA GLU A 252 1.07 2.65 1.97
C GLU A 252 1.29 2.69 0.44
N ASP A 253 0.95 3.80 -0.24
CA ASP A 253 1.16 3.97 -1.68
C ASP A 253 1.64 5.39 -2.04
N GLY A 254 2.95 5.60 -1.87
CA GLY A 254 3.59 6.88 -2.18
C GLY A 254 3.45 7.32 -3.64
N ARG A 255 3.26 6.38 -4.59
CA ARG A 255 3.07 6.71 -6.00
C ARG A 255 1.68 7.31 -6.23
N LEU A 256 0.64 6.71 -5.65
CA LEU A 256 -0.71 7.25 -5.71
C LEU A 256 -0.78 8.61 -5.01
N LEU A 257 -0.19 8.73 -3.81
CA LEU A 257 -0.12 10.00 -3.07
C LEU A 257 0.54 11.10 -3.92
N TYR A 258 1.66 10.80 -4.57
CA TYR A 258 2.36 11.76 -5.44
C TYR A 258 1.46 12.27 -6.58
N GLN A 259 0.70 11.38 -7.24
CA GLN A 259 -0.19 11.76 -8.32
C GLN A 259 -1.32 12.68 -7.86
N PHE A 260 -1.90 12.42 -6.68
CA PHE A 260 -2.91 13.31 -6.11
C PHE A 260 -2.34 14.69 -5.78
N ILE A 261 -1.13 14.76 -5.21
CA ILE A 261 -0.48 16.03 -4.90
C ILE A 261 -0.24 16.83 -6.19
N LEU A 262 0.22 16.18 -7.27
CA LEU A 262 0.39 16.84 -8.57
C LEU A 262 -0.94 17.37 -9.13
N GLU A 263 -2.02 16.60 -9.02
CA GLU A 263 -3.36 17.03 -9.48
C GLU A 263 -3.88 18.22 -8.66
N GLY A 264 -3.67 18.23 -7.34
CA GLY A 264 -3.98 19.36 -6.45
C GLY A 264 -3.24 20.64 -6.85
N LEU A 265 -1.93 20.53 -7.07
CA LEU A 265 -1.09 21.65 -7.53
C LEU A 265 -1.54 22.19 -8.91
N LYS A 266 -1.85 21.30 -9.85
CA LYS A 266 -2.31 21.66 -11.21
C LYS A 266 -3.64 22.40 -11.19
N ARG A 267 -4.62 21.95 -10.40
CA ARG A 267 -5.93 22.60 -10.31
C ARG A 267 -5.86 23.98 -9.69
N ARG A 268 -4.98 24.18 -8.70
CA ARG A 268 -4.66 25.50 -8.17
C ARG A 268 -4.13 26.45 -9.26
N GLU A 269 -3.20 25.99 -10.09
CA GLU A 269 -2.68 26.81 -11.19
C GLU A 269 -3.75 27.21 -12.20
N LEU A 270 -4.70 26.31 -12.48
CA LEU A 270 -5.84 26.59 -13.36
C LEU A 270 -6.81 27.61 -12.73
N GLY A 271 -7.14 27.46 -11.45
CA GLY A 271 -7.98 28.43 -10.72
C GLY A 271 -7.37 29.84 -10.66
N ARG A 272 -6.03 29.95 -10.59
CA ARG A 272 -5.31 31.23 -10.64
C ARG A 272 -5.35 31.92 -12.00
N LYS A 273 -5.57 31.20 -13.10
CA LYS A 273 -5.63 31.77 -14.46
C LYS A 273 -7.02 32.26 -14.86
N GLN A 274 -8.05 31.94 -14.06
CA GLN A 274 -9.44 32.33 -14.31
C GLN A 274 -9.87 33.58 -13.51
N ILE A 275 -8.95 34.16 -12.74
CA ILE A 275 -9.08 35.45 -12.03
C ILE A 275 -8.20 36.47 -12.74
#